data_AF-A0A9P1F720-F1
#
_entry.id   AF-A0A9P1F720-F1
#
_cell.length_a   1.000
_cell.length_b   1.000
_cell.length_c   1.000
_cell.angle_alpha   90.00
_cell.angle_beta   90.00
_cell.angle_gamma   90.00
#
_symmetry.space_group_name_H-M   'P 1'
#
loop_
_entity.id
_entity.type
_entity.pdbx_description
1 polymer ?
#
loop_
_entity_poly.entity_id
_entity_poly.type
_entity_poly.pdbx_seq_one_letter_code
_entity_poly.pdbx_strand_id
1 'polypeptide(L)'
;MSFDNSSKLLRFAAKVVVNIVLQSGRDGYINPPYLTIEYDDSSEKILESSLEVVYHKDPSGYDQKLVIFLSVLIPLSVFCSAVCAYSWGRRQGKPSAVDASSILYFWVCEVSMLGDVFFGLFCIIACWMTFAYKNQTNIVYNVLTAEQESSLFHYIIAALCLKFVGLLFTMTALVFQETFFIDWEGQKLRQSDDHDILLSRDIEKSSVAEPMVVWRTYLIANEWNELQQFRKSSLALQAILMTLLMEYFQFKNYALIEPKFTRNGIDSLTTQPTLMSSLAVTMFTYLTLALIQVLAQVLVVERVITDPFHNFVDLCSISNISVLSLTHSLFGYYIHGRSVHGKADTGMNEMNEFLQRERVR
;
A
#
# COMPACT_ATOMS: atom_id res chain seq x y z
N MET A 1 -59.01 6.96 -53.76
CA MET A 1 -58.35 6.82 -52.45
C MET A 1 -57.68 8.14 -52.14
N SER A 2 -58.25 8.92 -51.23
CA SER A 2 -57.69 10.20 -50.77
C SER A 2 -56.68 9.88 -49.65
N PHE A 3 -55.40 10.18 -49.86
CA PHE A 3 -54.41 10.14 -48.80
C PHE A 3 -54.66 11.33 -47.88
N ASP A 4 -55.07 11.06 -46.65
CA ASP A 4 -55.29 12.07 -45.61
C ASP A 4 -53.92 12.56 -45.13
N ASN A 5 -53.51 13.74 -45.59
CA ASN A 5 -52.14 14.26 -45.47
C ASN A 5 -52.01 15.21 -44.26
N SER A 6 -52.58 14.83 -43.10
CA SER A 6 -52.76 15.74 -41.95
C SER A 6 -51.89 15.46 -40.73
N SER A 7 -50.79 14.72 -40.86
CA SER A 7 -49.74 14.69 -39.82
C SER A 7 -48.70 15.77 -40.11
N LYS A 8 -48.69 16.85 -39.30
CA LYS A 8 -47.62 17.84 -39.35
C LYS A 8 -46.34 17.21 -38.78
N LEU A 9 -45.45 16.76 -39.66
CA LEU A 9 -44.08 16.39 -39.31
C LEU A 9 -43.27 17.66 -38.98
N LEU A 10 -42.70 17.69 -37.78
CA LEU A 10 -41.78 18.74 -37.34
C LEU A 10 -40.36 18.21 -37.46
N ARG A 11 -39.54 18.85 -38.29
CA ARG A 11 -38.09 18.60 -38.35
C ARG A 11 -37.39 19.46 -37.31
N PHE A 12 -36.61 18.83 -36.44
CA PHE A 12 -35.82 19.52 -35.43
C PHE A 12 -34.40 18.97 -35.35
N ALA A 13 -33.48 19.75 -34.80
CA ALA A 13 -32.13 19.31 -34.54
C ALA A 13 -32.11 18.44 -33.28
N ALA A 14 -32.12 17.12 -33.45
CA ALA A 14 -32.08 16.16 -32.35
C ALA A 14 -30.71 16.14 -31.68
N LYS A 15 -29.64 16.24 -32.48
CA LYS A 15 -28.27 16.26 -31.98
C LYS A 15 -27.44 17.32 -32.69
N VAL A 16 -26.83 18.21 -31.91
CA VAL A 16 -25.92 19.24 -32.38
C VAL A 16 -24.55 18.96 -31.80
N VAL A 17 -23.57 18.63 -32.65
CA VAL A 17 -22.20 18.33 -32.24
C VAL A 17 -21.26 19.43 -32.73
N VAL A 18 -20.60 20.12 -31.79
CA VAL A 18 -19.52 21.06 -32.08
C VAL A 18 -18.20 20.30 -32.04
N ASN A 19 -17.53 20.17 -33.17
CA ASN A 19 -16.23 19.51 -33.26
C ASN A 19 -15.10 20.53 -33.24
N ILE A 20 -14.20 20.40 -32.26
CA ILE A 20 -13.03 21.25 -32.10
C ILE A 20 -11.80 20.37 -32.27
N VAL A 21 -11.04 20.58 -33.34
CA VAL A 21 -9.82 19.80 -33.63
C VAL A 21 -8.59 20.61 -33.21
N LEU A 22 -7.73 20.02 -32.38
CA LEU A 22 -6.49 20.66 -31.94
C LEU A 22 -5.39 20.53 -33.02
N GLN A 23 -4.55 21.57 -33.16
CA GLN A 23 -3.45 21.55 -34.13
C GLN A 23 -2.27 20.69 -33.65
N SER A 24 -1.83 19.73 -34.47
CA SER A 24 -0.79 18.74 -34.13
C SER A 24 0.65 19.27 -34.03
N GLY A 25 0.87 20.59 -34.10
CA GLY A 25 2.22 21.19 -34.08
C GLY A 25 2.36 22.49 -33.30
N ARG A 26 1.26 23.03 -32.75
CA ARG A 26 1.28 24.22 -31.89
C ARG A 26 0.31 24.03 -30.73
N ASP A 27 0.87 23.82 -29.55
CA ASP A 27 0.09 23.64 -28.33
C ASP A 27 -0.82 24.85 -28.06
N GLY A 28 -2.10 24.58 -27.78
CA GLY A 28 -3.10 25.61 -27.49
C GLY A 28 -3.80 26.23 -28.70
N TYR A 29 -3.46 25.85 -29.94
CA TYR A 29 -4.15 26.32 -31.14
C TYR A 29 -5.19 25.31 -31.63
N ILE A 30 -6.34 25.82 -32.07
CA ILE A 30 -7.45 25.03 -32.62
C ILE A 30 -7.55 25.26 -34.13
N ASN A 31 -7.93 24.21 -34.86
CA ASN A 31 -8.42 24.34 -36.23
C ASN A 31 -9.83 24.97 -36.21
N PRO A 32 -10.29 25.55 -37.35
CA PRO A 32 -11.64 26.08 -37.45
C PRO A 32 -12.67 25.02 -37.02
N PRO A 33 -13.49 25.28 -35.99
CA PRO A 33 -14.46 24.31 -35.51
C PRO A 33 -15.55 24.12 -36.55
N TYR A 34 -16.13 22.92 -36.60
CA TYR A 34 -17.24 22.62 -37.48
C TYR A 34 -18.39 21.97 -36.71
N LEU A 35 -19.60 22.22 -37.20
CA LEU A 35 -20.84 21.77 -36.60
C LEU A 35 -21.38 20.57 -37.38
N THR A 36 -21.75 19.49 -36.68
CA THR A 36 -22.52 18.38 -37.25
C THR A 36 -23.90 18.41 -36.62
N ILE A 37 -24.94 18.60 -37.44
CA ILE A 37 -26.33 18.59 -36.98
C ILE A 37 -27.00 17.32 -37.50
N GLU A 38 -27.55 16.53 -36.59
CA GLU A 38 -28.44 15.42 -36.89
C GLU A 38 -29.88 15.88 -36.69
N TYR A 39 -30.69 15.72 -37.74
CA TYR A 39 -32.09 16.11 -37.75
C TYR A 39 -32.96 14.88 -37.55
N ASP A 40 -33.98 15.00 -36.72
CA ASP A 40 -35.03 14.00 -36.57
C ASP A 40 -36.40 14.61 -36.90
N ASP A 41 -37.30 13.76 -37.38
CA ASP A 41 -38.63 14.14 -37.86
C ASP A 41 -39.68 13.44 -36.97
N SER A 42 -40.28 14.17 -36.02
CA SER A 42 -41.28 13.63 -35.09
C SER A 42 -42.61 14.38 -35.16
N SER A 43 -43.69 13.69 -34.82
CA SER A 43 -45.04 14.27 -34.68
C SER A 43 -45.35 14.68 -33.23
N GLU A 44 -44.48 14.33 -32.28
CA GLU A 44 -44.65 14.61 -30.85
C GLU A 44 -44.14 16.02 -30.49
N LYS A 45 -44.76 16.64 -29.47
CA LYS A 45 -44.43 18.02 -29.03
C LYS A 45 -43.21 18.08 -28.08
N ILE A 46 -42.80 16.97 -27.50
CA ILE A 46 -41.67 16.92 -26.58
C ILE A 46 -40.43 16.60 -27.42
N LEU A 47 -39.55 17.58 -27.52
CA LEU A 47 -38.38 17.56 -28.39
C LEU A 47 -37.15 17.58 -27.49
N GLU A 48 -36.49 16.43 -27.35
CA GLU A 48 -35.20 16.36 -26.66
C GLU A 48 -34.09 16.72 -27.66
N SER A 49 -33.47 17.88 -27.48
CA SER A 49 -32.30 18.31 -28.25
C SER A 49 -31.04 18.14 -27.41
N SER A 50 -30.05 17.40 -27.91
CA SER A 50 -28.75 17.24 -27.27
C SER A 50 -27.69 18.13 -27.92
N LEU A 51 -26.91 18.84 -27.09
CA LEU A 51 -25.74 19.61 -27.52
C LEU A 51 -24.49 18.92 -26.97
N GLU A 52 -23.60 18.51 -27.87
CA GLU A 52 -22.34 17.86 -27.53
C GLU A 52 -21.16 18.68 -28.05
N VAL A 53 -20.12 18.87 -27.24
CA VAL A 53 -18.89 19.53 -27.66
C VAL A 53 -17.76 18.51 -27.57
N VAL A 54 -17.21 18.15 -28.73
CA VAL A 54 -16.19 17.10 -28.84
C VAL A 54 -14.85 17.72 -29.22
N TYR A 55 -13.85 17.46 -28.38
CA TYR A 55 -12.46 17.83 -28.63
C TYR A 55 -11.72 16.66 -29.26
N HIS A 56 -11.25 16.85 -30.48
CA HIS A 56 -10.44 15.88 -31.20
C HIS A 56 -8.96 16.22 -31.03
N LYS A 57 -8.22 15.29 -30.43
CA LYS A 57 -6.76 15.30 -30.39
C LYS A 57 -6.27 13.98 -30.94
N ASP A 58 -5.20 14.01 -31.73
CA ASP A 58 -4.54 12.79 -32.20
C ASP A 58 -4.11 11.94 -30.98
N PRO A 59 -4.70 10.74 -30.78
CA PRO A 59 -4.44 9.90 -29.61
C PRO A 59 -3.06 9.24 -29.66
N SER A 60 -2.44 9.19 -30.84
CA SER A 60 -1.15 8.51 -31.09
C SER A 60 -0.04 8.97 -30.15
N GLY A 61 -0.03 10.26 -29.78
CA GLY A 61 0.97 10.80 -28.87
C GLY A 61 0.84 10.32 -27.42
N TYR A 62 -0.37 10.00 -26.94
CA TYR A 62 -0.57 9.42 -25.61
C TYR A 62 -0.14 7.96 -25.61
N ASP A 63 -0.60 7.19 -26.59
CA ASP A 63 -0.30 5.76 -26.70
C ASP A 63 1.20 5.51 -26.87
N GLN A 64 1.88 6.33 -27.69
CA GLN A 64 3.33 6.23 -27.87
C GLN A 64 4.09 6.49 -26.55
N LYS A 65 3.69 7.51 -25.77
CA LYS A 65 4.33 7.81 -24.48
C LYS A 65 4.12 6.68 -23.49
N LEU A 66 2.91 6.12 -23.42
CA LEU A 66 2.59 4.98 -22.57
C LEU A 66 3.43 3.75 -22.93
N VAL A 67 3.57 3.44 -24.23
CA VAL A 67 4.43 2.36 -24.72
C VAL A 67 5.90 2.59 -24.31
N ILE A 68 6.41 3.82 -24.42
CA ILE A 68 7.77 4.15 -23.99
C ILE A 68 7.95 3.89 -22.48
N PHE A 69 7.03 4.36 -21.64
CA PHE A 69 7.12 4.14 -20.19
C PHE A 69 7.08 2.66 -19.82
N LEU A 70 6.17 1.88 -20.42
CA LEU A 70 6.08 0.43 -20.18
C LEU A 70 7.33 -0.30 -20.67
N SER A 71 7.89 0.10 -21.82
CA SER A 71 9.10 -0.49 -22.40
C SER A 71 10.34 -0.29 -21.52
N VAL A 72 10.34 0.73 -20.64
CA VAL A 72 11.43 0.98 -19.69
C VAL A 72 11.16 0.30 -18.34
N LEU A 73 9.94 0.40 -17.83
CA LEU A 73 9.61 -0.05 -16.48
C LEU A 73 9.49 -1.57 -16.35
N ILE A 74 9.01 -2.27 -17.38
CA ILE A 74 8.87 -3.75 -17.35
C ILE A 74 10.25 -4.43 -17.36
N PRO A 75 11.23 -4.08 -18.21
CA PRO A 75 12.56 -4.67 -18.10
C PRO A 75 13.25 -4.36 -16.78
N LEU A 76 12.99 -3.18 -16.21
CA LEU A 76 13.50 -2.81 -14.89
C LEU A 76 12.87 -3.66 -13.78
N SER A 77 11.57 -3.96 -13.84
CA SER A 77 10.94 -4.87 -12.87
C SER A 77 11.55 -6.27 -12.96
N VAL A 78 11.73 -6.78 -14.17
CA VAL A 78 12.38 -8.08 -14.45
C VAL A 78 13.81 -8.14 -13.91
N PHE A 79 14.58 -7.06 -14.07
CA PHE A 79 15.92 -7.00 -13.49
C PHE A 79 15.89 -7.00 -11.96
N CYS A 80 15.03 -6.19 -11.35
CA CYS A 80 14.87 -6.13 -9.90
C CYS A 80 14.37 -7.46 -9.31
N SER A 81 13.45 -8.15 -9.99
CA SER A 81 12.96 -9.46 -9.56
C SER A 81 14.03 -10.56 -9.70
N ALA A 82 14.90 -10.48 -10.70
CA ALA A 82 16.08 -11.35 -10.81
C ALA A 82 17.05 -11.14 -9.64
N VAL A 83 17.31 -9.89 -9.26
CA VAL A 83 18.13 -9.57 -8.08
C VAL A 83 17.46 -10.07 -6.79
N CYS A 84 16.14 -9.89 -6.65
CA CYS A 84 15.34 -10.42 -5.55
C CYS A 84 15.51 -11.94 -5.41
N ALA A 85 15.29 -12.69 -6.49
CA ALA A 85 15.42 -14.15 -6.50
C ALA A 85 16.85 -14.63 -6.25
N TYR A 86 17.84 -13.96 -6.81
CA TYR A 86 19.25 -14.26 -6.55
C TYR A 86 19.61 -14.06 -5.07
N SER A 87 19.17 -12.94 -4.49
CA SER A 87 19.42 -12.63 -3.08
C SER A 87 18.76 -13.66 -2.15
N TRP A 88 17.55 -14.11 -2.48
CA TRP A 88 16.85 -15.17 -1.77
C TRP A 88 17.59 -16.51 -1.88
N GLY A 89 18.01 -16.90 -3.10
CA GLY A 89 18.75 -18.14 -3.32
C GLY A 89 20.04 -18.20 -2.50
N ARG A 90 20.75 -17.07 -2.38
CA ARG A 90 21.93 -16.94 -1.52
C ARG A 90 21.60 -17.11 -0.03
N ARG A 91 20.53 -16.48 0.46
CA ARG A 91 20.10 -16.57 1.87
C ARG A 91 19.58 -17.96 2.25
N GLN A 92 19.11 -18.72 1.26
CA GLN A 92 18.71 -20.12 1.44
C GLN A 92 19.87 -21.12 1.32
N GLY A 93 21.09 -20.66 0.99
CA GLY A 93 22.26 -21.53 0.88
C GLY A 93 22.25 -22.48 -0.30
N LYS A 94 21.55 -22.13 -1.39
CA LYS A 94 21.44 -23.02 -2.55
C LYS A 94 22.78 -23.15 -3.28
N PRO A 95 23.20 -24.38 -3.63
CA PRO A 95 24.49 -24.63 -4.28
C PRO A 95 24.54 -24.12 -5.73
N SER A 96 23.40 -24.09 -6.43
CA SER A 96 23.28 -23.54 -7.78
C SER A 96 22.56 -22.20 -7.76
N ALA A 97 23.06 -21.24 -8.55
CA ALA A 97 22.42 -19.93 -8.72
C ALA A 97 21.06 -20.02 -9.43
N VAL A 98 20.88 -21.05 -10.27
CA VAL A 98 19.66 -21.31 -11.02
C VAL A 98 19.17 -22.71 -10.69
N ASP A 99 18.08 -22.78 -9.93
CA ASP A 99 17.34 -23.99 -9.61
C ASP A 99 15.84 -23.72 -9.89
N ALA A 100 15.03 -24.76 -10.09
CA ALA A 100 13.60 -24.64 -10.35
C ALA A 100 12.89 -23.79 -9.28
N SER A 101 13.30 -23.96 -8.02
CA SER A 101 12.78 -23.19 -6.90
C SER A 101 13.19 -21.70 -6.94
N SER A 102 14.37 -21.36 -7.44
CA SER A 102 14.81 -19.97 -7.67
C SER A 102 14.07 -19.31 -8.83
N ILE A 103 13.73 -20.09 -9.86
CA ILE A 103 12.90 -19.62 -10.98
C ILE A 103 11.46 -19.37 -10.51
N LEU A 104 10.89 -20.25 -9.68
CA LEU A 104 9.57 -20.01 -9.09
C LEU A 104 9.56 -18.76 -8.22
N TYR A 105 10.59 -18.58 -7.38
CA TYR A 105 10.70 -17.37 -6.55
C TYR A 105 10.88 -16.10 -7.37
N PHE A 106 11.58 -16.17 -8.52
CA PHE A 106 11.66 -15.07 -9.48
C PHE A 106 10.28 -14.62 -9.97
N TRP A 107 9.42 -15.56 -10.38
CA TRP A 107 8.06 -15.22 -10.81
C TRP A 107 7.23 -14.58 -9.70
N VAL A 108 7.41 -15.04 -8.46
CA VAL A 108 6.75 -14.44 -7.30
C VAL A 108 7.23 -13.00 -7.06
N CYS A 109 8.55 -12.77 -7.09
CA CYS A 109 9.10 -11.40 -7.01
C CYS A 109 8.55 -10.54 -8.17
N GLU A 110 8.50 -11.08 -9.39
CA GLU A 110 8.04 -10.34 -10.57
C GLU A 110 6.57 -9.96 -10.47
N VAL A 111 5.69 -10.89 -10.09
CA VAL A 111 4.26 -10.60 -9.89
C VAL A 111 4.05 -9.47 -8.88
N SER A 112 4.80 -9.49 -7.77
CA SER A 112 4.70 -8.44 -6.75
C SER A 112 5.22 -7.08 -7.26
N MET A 113 6.39 -7.06 -7.90
CA MET A 113 7.02 -5.84 -8.43
C MET A 113 6.22 -5.23 -9.59
N LEU A 114 5.72 -6.06 -10.50
CA LEU A 114 4.89 -5.62 -11.62
C LEU A 114 3.57 -5.01 -11.14
N GLY A 115 2.99 -5.57 -10.07
CA GLY A 115 1.83 -4.98 -9.39
C GLY A 115 2.11 -3.56 -8.88
N ASP A 116 3.26 -3.34 -8.25
CA ASP A 116 3.68 -2.02 -7.77
C ASP A 116 3.96 -1.04 -8.91
N VAL A 117 4.62 -1.50 -9.98
CA VAL A 117 4.93 -0.69 -11.17
C VAL A 117 3.64 -0.25 -11.86
N PHE A 118 2.71 -1.17 -12.10
CA PHE A 118 1.44 -0.83 -12.75
C PHE A 118 0.61 0.10 -11.87
N PHE A 119 0.47 -0.21 -10.58
CA PHE A 119 -0.26 0.66 -9.65
C PHE A 119 0.33 2.07 -9.62
N GLY A 120 1.65 2.20 -9.46
CA GLY A 120 2.35 3.48 -9.43
C GLY A 120 2.19 4.25 -10.74
N LEU A 121 2.50 3.63 -11.88
CA LEU A 121 2.44 4.27 -13.20
C LEU A 121 1.03 4.77 -13.52
N PHE A 122 0.03 3.90 -13.41
CA PHE A 122 -1.34 4.25 -13.81
C PHE A 122 -2.01 5.19 -12.80
N CYS A 123 -1.67 5.11 -11.51
CA CYS A 123 -2.11 6.11 -10.53
C CYS A 123 -1.52 7.49 -10.83
N ILE A 124 -0.22 7.57 -11.18
CA ILE A 124 0.43 8.83 -11.57
C ILE A 124 -0.21 9.40 -12.83
N ILE A 125 -0.44 8.57 -13.86
CA ILE A 125 -1.10 9.01 -15.10
C ILE A 125 -2.52 9.52 -14.80
N ALA A 126 -3.32 8.78 -14.02
CA ALA A 126 -4.67 9.17 -13.65
C ALA A 126 -4.71 10.52 -12.90
N CYS A 127 -3.83 10.68 -11.90
CA CYS A 127 -3.70 11.93 -11.15
C CYS A 127 -3.23 13.07 -12.04
N TRP A 128 -2.18 12.84 -12.84
CA TRP A 128 -1.62 13.84 -13.73
C TRP A 128 -2.67 14.33 -14.73
N MET A 129 -3.35 13.42 -15.42
CA MET A 129 -4.36 13.79 -16.41
C MET A 129 -5.52 14.57 -15.77
N THR A 130 -6.00 14.13 -14.60
CA THR A 130 -7.12 14.80 -13.90
C THR A 130 -6.73 16.20 -13.43
N PHE A 131 -5.60 16.36 -12.74
CA PHE A 131 -5.20 17.65 -12.18
C PHE A 131 -4.56 18.59 -13.22
N ALA A 132 -3.82 18.08 -14.20
CA ALA A 132 -3.27 18.89 -15.28
C ALA A 132 -4.37 19.41 -16.21
N TYR A 133 -5.41 18.60 -16.49
CA TYR A 133 -6.60 19.06 -17.20
C TYR A 133 -7.27 20.24 -16.48
N LYS A 134 -7.37 20.18 -15.15
CA LYS A 134 -7.93 21.27 -14.35
C LYS A 134 -7.05 22.52 -14.32
N ASN A 135 -5.73 22.33 -14.28
CA ASN A 135 -4.76 23.43 -14.20
C ASN A 135 -4.40 24.04 -15.56
N GLN A 136 -5.03 23.63 -16.65
CA GLN A 136 -4.64 24.10 -17.98
C GLN A 136 -5.08 25.55 -18.24
N THR A 137 -4.16 26.36 -18.77
CA THR A 137 -4.43 27.73 -19.26
C THR A 137 -4.67 27.75 -20.77
N ASN A 138 -3.93 26.92 -21.50
CA ASN A 138 -4.11 26.65 -22.93
C ASN A 138 -4.64 25.22 -23.11
N ILE A 139 -5.40 24.96 -24.18
CA ILE A 139 -5.98 23.64 -24.45
C ILE A 139 -4.87 22.70 -24.92
N VAL A 140 -4.27 22.00 -23.95
CA VAL A 140 -3.17 21.05 -24.18
C VAL A 140 -3.58 19.64 -23.78
N TYR A 141 -4.34 19.50 -22.69
CA TYR A 141 -4.81 18.22 -22.19
C TYR A 141 -6.27 18.02 -22.56
N ASN A 142 -6.57 16.89 -23.17
CA ASN A 142 -7.94 16.45 -23.38
C ASN A 142 -8.31 15.43 -22.31
N VAL A 143 -9.61 15.31 -22.05
CA VAL A 143 -10.16 14.16 -21.32
C VAL A 143 -9.85 12.90 -22.13
N LEU A 144 -9.58 11.78 -21.44
CA LEU A 144 -9.31 10.52 -22.11
C LEU A 144 -10.53 10.03 -22.87
N THR A 145 -10.30 9.38 -24.00
CA THR A 145 -11.36 8.68 -24.72
C THR A 145 -11.87 7.49 -23.88
N ALA A 146 -13.14 7.12 -24.05
CA ALA A 146 -13.74 5.99 -23.32
C ALA A 146 -12.92 4.68 -23.44
N GLU A 147 -12.32 4.41 -24.60
CA GLU A 147 -11.45 3.25 -24.80
C GLU A 147 -10.15 3.32 -23.98
N GLN A 148 -9.54 4.50 -23.89
CA GLN A 148 -8.32 4.74 -23.13
C GLN A 148 -8.59 4.66 -21.62
N GLU A 149 -9.70 5.24 -21.17
CA GLU A 149 -10.16 5.13 -19.78
C GLU A 149 -10.43 3.69 -19.38
N SER A 150 -11.14 2.94 -20.24
CA SER A 150 -11.38 1.51 -20.04
C SER A 150 -10.07 0.73 -19.96
N SER A 151 -9.13 0.96 -20.89
CA SER A 151 -7.83 0.28 -20.89
C SER A 151 -7.03 0.55 -19.60
N LEU A 152 -6.98 1.81 -19.16
CA LEU A 152 -6.35 2.18 -17.89
C LEU A 152 -7.01 1.50 -16.68
N PHE A 153 -8.33 1.43 -16.67
CA PHE A 153 -9.07 0.76 -15.60
C PHE A 153 -8.73 -0.73 -15.53
N HIS A 154 -8.65 -1.42 -16.67
CA HIS A 154 -8.20 -2.81 -16.73
C HIS A 154 -6.77 -2.99 -16.18
N TYR A 155 -5.85 -2.07 -16.47
CA TYR A 155 -4.50 -2.13 -15.92
C TYR A 155 -4.45 -1.94 -14.40
N ILE A 156 -5.31 -1.08 -13.84
CA ILE A 156 -5.42 -0.91 -12.38
C ILE A 156 -5.98 -2.18 -11.73
N ILE A 157 -6.98 -2.82 -12.34
CA ILE A 157 -7.49 -4.12 -11.87
C ILE A 157 -6.39 -5.18 -11.92
N ALA A 158 -5.62 -5.25 -13.02
CA ALA A 158 -4.50 -6.17 -13.14
C ALA A 158 -3.45 -5.92 -12.05
N ALA A 159 -3.12 -4.65 -11.77
CA ALA A 159 -2.22 -4.28 -10.68
C ALA A 159 -2.73 -4.77 -9.32
N LEU A 160 -4.02 -4.62 -9.05
CA LEU A 160 -4.65 -5.08 -7.81
C LEU A 160 -4.59 -6.61 -7.67
N CYS A 161 -4.88 -7.36 -8.74
CA CYS A 161 -4.78 -8.82 -8.75
C CYS A 161 -3.34 -9.30 -8.52
N LEU A 162 -2.37 -8.72 -9.25
CA LEU A 162 -0.96 -9.04 -9.10
C LEU A 162 -0.48 -8.74 -7.67
N LYS A 163 -0.86 -7.58 -7.12
CA LYS A 163 -0.45 -7.19 -5.78
C LYS A 163 -1.11 -8.05 -4.70
N PHE A 164 -2.36 -8.48 -4.91
CA PHE A 164 -3.02 -9.43 -4.01
C PHE A 164 -2.26 -10.75 -3.92
N VAL A 165 -1.82 -11.31 -5.05
CA VAL A 165 -0.99 -12.53 -5.07
C VAL A 165 0.35 -12.29 -4.37
N GLY A 166 1.02 -11.16 -4.63
CA GLY A 166 2.27 -10.81 -3.94
C GLY A 166 2.10 -10.64 -2.42
N LEU A 167 0.97 -10.09 -1.97
CA LEU A 167 0.65 -9.93 -0.55
C LEU A 167 0.39 -11.28 0.12
N LEU A 168 -0.36 -12.18 -0.53
CA LEU A 168 -0.55 -13.55 -0.03
C LEU A 168 0.78 -14.25 0.18
N PHE A 169 1.69 -14.15 -0.79
CA PHE A 169 3.01 -14.74 -0.66
C PHE A 169 3.81 -14.17 0.52
N THR A 170 3.76 -12.85 0.70
CA THR A 170 4.44 -12.17 1.81
C THR A 170 3.86 -12.61 3.16
N MET A 171 2.53 -12.75 3.27
CA MET A 171 1.86 -13.25 4.46
C MET A 171 2.23 -14.71 4.75
N THR A 172 2.27 -15.55 3.71
CA THR A 172 2.73 -16.94 3.85
C THR A 172 4.18 -17.00 4.34
N ALA A 173 5.07 -16.15 3.81
CA ALA A 173 6.46 -16.07 4.27
C ALA A 173 6.58 -15.61 5.73
N LEU A 174 5.72 -14.69 6.19
CA LEU A 174 5.66 -14.26 7.60
C LEU A 174 5.18 -15.38 8.52
N VAL A 175 4.16 -16.15 8.11
CA VAL A 175 3.63 -17.27 8.91
C VAL A 175 4.64 -18.40 9.06
N PHE A 176 5.45 -18.67 8.04
CA PHE A 176 6.47 -19.72 8.07
C PHE A 176 7.81 -19.26 8.66
N GLN A 177 7.89 -18.05 9.22
CA GLN A 177 9.11 -17.55 9.85
C GLN A 177 9.36 -18.31 11.16
N GLU A 178 10.54 -18.91 11.27
CA GLU A 178 10.93 -19.66 12.47
C GLU A 178 11.51 -18.70 13.50
N THR A 179 10.85 -18.59 14.66
CA THR A 179 11.33 -17.75 15.77
C THR A 179 11.58 -18.62 17.00
N PHE A 180 12.80 -18.53 17.53
CA PHE A 180 13.27 -19.24 18.70
C PHE A 180 13.48 -18.26 19.85
N PHE A 181 12.93 -18.59 21.01
CA PHE A 181 13.15 -17.88 22.26
C PHE A 181 14.16 -18.65 23.10
N ILE A 182 15.25 -17.98 23.47
CA ILE A 182 16.35 -18.54 24.25
C ILE A 182 16.27 -17.92 25.63
N ASP A 183 15.74 -18.66 26.61
CA ASP A 183 15.76 -18.26 28.01
C ASP A 183 17.15 -18.56 28.61
N TRP A 184 17.82 -17.52 29.11
CA TRP A 184 19.13 -17.63 29.74
C TRP A 184 19.05 -17.91 31.24
N GLU A 185 17.86 -18.02 31.81
CA GLU A 185 17.70 -18.43 33.19
C GLU A 185 18.09 -19.90 33.34
N GLY A 186 19.07 -20.18 34.22
CA GLY A 186 19.46 -21.54 34.54
C GLY A 186 18.46 -22.22 35.47
N GLN A 187 18.33 -23.55 35.37
CA GLN A 187 17.61 -24.33 36.37
C GLN A 187 18.21 -24.07 37.76
N LYS A 188 17.39 -23.58 38.69
CA LYS A 188 17.79 -23.41 40.08
C LYS A 188 17.89 -24.81 40.70
N LEU A 189 19.11 -25.23 41.03
CA LEU A 189 19.33 -26.46 41.79
C LEU A 189 19.07 -26.13 43.26
N ARG A 190 17.95 -26.59 43.79
CA ARG A 190 17.67 -26.48 45.22
C ARG A 190 18.48 -27.57 45.92
N GLN A 191 19.43 -27.15 46.76
CA GLN A 191 20.08 -28.06 47.70
C GLN A 191 19.04 -28.33 48.81
N SER A 192 18.68 -29.59 49.01
CA SER A 192 17.93 -30.01 50.18
C SER A 192 18.84 -29.89 51.39
N ASP A 193 18.69 -28.82 52.16
CA ASP A 193 19.26 -28.72 53.50
C ASP A 193 18.44 -29.64 54.42
N ASP A 194 18.68 -30.95 54.32
CA ASP A 194 18.34 -31.88 55.38
C ASP A 194 19.47 -31.77 56.42
N HIS A 195 19.28 -30.85 57.36
CA HIS A 195 20.08 -30.81 58.57
C HIS A 195 19.77 -32.06 59.39
N ASP A 196 20.54 -33.13 59.21
CA ASP A 196 20.98 -33.97 60.34
C ASP A 196 22.17 -34.89 59.97
N ILE A 197 23.31 -34.56 60.61
CA ILE A 197 24.30 -35.47 61.20
C ILE A 197 25.16 -36.38 60.28
N LEU A 198 26.48 -36.09 60.36
CA LEU A 198 27.68 -36.94 60.22
C LEU A 198 28.16 -37.41 58.83
N LEU A 199 29.34 -36.87 58.47
CA LEU A 199 30.55 -37.61 58.08
C LEU A 199 30.33 -38.86 57.20
N SER A 200 30.08 -38.65 55.92
CA SER A 200 30.47 -39.59 54.86
C SER A 200 30.61 -38.84 53.53
N ARG A 201 31.86 -38.73 53.08
CA ARG A 201 32.24 -38.25 51.75
C ARG A 201 31.94 -39.39 50.77
N ASP A 202 30.72 -39.48 50.26
CA ASP A 202 30.30 -40.20 49.03
C ASP A 202 28.77 -40.39 48.96
N ILE A 203 27.99 -39.30 49.00
CA ILE A 203 26.55 -39.35 48.71
C ILE A 203 26.27 -38.39 47.57
N GLU A 204 25.82 -38.94 46.44
CA GLU A 204 25.25 -38.19 45.32
C GLU A 204 24.25 -37.18 45.87
N LYS A 205 24.63 -35.89 45.86
CA LYS A 205 23.71 -34.81 46.20
C LYS A 205 22.57 -34.87 45.18
N SER A 206 21.41 -35.35 45.61
CA SER A 206 20.17 -35.33 44.85
C SER A 206 19.67 -33.89 44.74
N SER A 207 20.33 -33.09 43.92
CA SER A 207 19.87 -31.75 43.57
C SER A 207 18.56 -31.88 42.79
N VAL A 208 17.45 -31.56 43.43
CA VAL A 208 16.15 -31.49 42.76
C VAL A 208 16.13 -30.17 41.98
N ALA A 209 16.11 -30.25 40.66
CA ALA A 209 15.96 -29.09 39.80
C ALA A 209 14.57 -28.48 40.02
N GLU A 210 14.49 -27.22 40.43
CA GLU A 210 13.21 -26.51 40.47
C GLU A 210 12.73 -26.27 39.03
N PRO A 211 11.43 -26.48 38.75
CA PRO A 211 10.89 -26.26 37.42
C PRO A 211 11.05 -24.80 37.02
N MET A 212 11.58 -24.55 35.83
CA MET A 212 11.71 -23.19 35.30
C MET A 212 10.33 -22.59 35.07
N VAL A 213 10.15 -21.35 35.52
CA VAL A 213 8.87 -20.65 35.34
C VAL A 213 8.82 -20.08 33.92
N VAL A 214 7.92 -20.62 33.09
CA VAL A 214 7.87 -20.36 31.63
C VAL A 214 7.21 -19.02 31.27
N TRP A 215 6.69 -18.27 32.25
CA TRP A 215 5.88 -17.07 32.01
C TRP A 215 6.62 -15.98 31.22
N ARG A 216 7.94 -15.83 31.40
CA ARG A 216 8.74 -14.83 30.66
C ARG A 216 8.77 -15.13 29.17
N THR A 217 8.97 -16.40 28.80
CA THR A 217 8.93 -16.83 27.40
C THR A 217 7.56 -16.59 26.78
N TYR A 218 6.49 -16.85 27.52
CA TYR A 218 5.13 -16.54 27.06
C TYR A 218 4.90 -15.04 26.89
N LEU A 219 5.37 -14.21 27.83
CA LEU A 219 5.29 -12.75 27.75
C LEU A 219 6.03 -12.22 26.51
N ILE A 220 7.29 -12.62 26.32
CA ILE A 220 8.09 -12.19 25.16
C ILE A 220 7.47 -12.70 23.85
N ALA A 221 6.93 -13.92 23.83
CA ALA A 221 6.24 -14.45 22.65
C ALA A 221 4.96 -13.67 22.32
N ASN A 222 4.19 -13.24 23.35
CA ASN A 222 3.01 -12.42 23.14
C ASN A 222 3.39 -11.05 22.55
N GLU A 223 4.35 -10.36 23.16
CA GLU A 223 4.83 -9.06 22.67
C GLU A 223 5.43 -9.15 21.26
N TRP A 224 6.15 -10.24 20.95
CA TRP A 224 6.64 -10.51 19.60
C TRP A 224 5.50 -10.63 18.59
N ASN A 225 4.42 -11.34 18.94
CA ASN A 225 3.25 -11.49 18.08
C ASN A 225 2.51 -10.15 17.88
N GLU A 226 2.42 -9.31 18.91
CA GLU A 226 1.86 -7.96 18.78
C GLU A 226 2.69 -7.09 17.83
N LEU A 227 4.02 -7.16 17.92
CA LEU A 227 4.92 -6.44 17.01
C LEU A 227 4.81 -6.90 15.55
N GLN A 228 4.56 -8.18 15.28
CA GLN A 228 4.33 -8.66 13.91
C GLN A 228 3.11 -8.01 13.24
N GLN A 229 2.13 -7.58 14.03
CA GLN A 229 0.92 -6.92 13.57
C GLN A 229 1.00 -5.40 13.65
N PHE A 230 2.12 -4.84 14.12
CA PHE A 230 2.29 -3.40 14.25
C PHE A 230 2.20 -2.70 12.88
N ARG A 231 1.30 -1.72 12.78
CA ARG A 231 1.10 -0.90 11.59
C ARG A 231 1.29 0.56 11.93
N LYS A 232 2.04 1.28 11.08
CA LYS A 232 2.23 2.73 11.22
C LYS A 232 1.00 3.56 10.89
N SER A 233 0.02 2.97 10.20
CA SER A 233 -1.23 3.62 9.79
C SER A 233 -2.43 2.95 10.46
N SER A 234 -3.43 3.76 10.84
CA SER A 234 -4.69 3.26 11.40
C SER A 234 -5.79 3.27 10.33
N LEU A 235 -6.40 2.11 10.07
CA LEU A 235 -7.49 1.98 9.10
C LEU A 235 -8.72 2.81 9.50
N ALA A 236 -9.05 2.82 10.81
CA ALA A 236 -10.19 3.57 11.32
C ALA A 236 -9.99 5.09 11.12
N LEU A 237 -8.81 5.60 11.48
CA LEU A 237 -8.48 7.02 11.30
C LEU A 237 -8.44 7.40 9.82
N GLN A 238 -7.89 6.54 8.97
CA GLN A 238 -7.90 6.71 7.51
C GLN A 238 -9.33 6.81 6.96
N ALA A 239 -10.23 5.92 7.36
CA ALA A 239 -11.62 5.92 6.90
C ALA A 239 -12.40 7.17 7.34
N ILE A 240 -12.22 7.59 8.60
CA ILE A 240 -12.86 8.80 9.14
C ILE A 240 -12.37 10.03 8.40
N LEU A 241 -11.05 10.21 8.26
CA LEU A 241 -10.48 11.35 7.54
C LEU A 241 -10.85 11.36 6.06
N MET A 242 -10.88 10.20 5.42
CA MET A 242 -11.29 10.09 4.01
C MET A 242 -12.75 10.52 3.84
N THR A 243 -13.65 10.04 4.69
CA THR A 243 -15.07 10.43 4.66
C THR A 243 -15.24 11.92 4.90
N LEU A 244 -14.50 12.48 5.87
CA LEU A 244 -14.55 13.89 6.21
C LEU A 244 -14.04 14.76 5.04
N LEU A 245 -12.89 14.44 4.42
CA LEU A 245 -12.38 15.17 3.26
C LEU A 245 -13.29 15.06 2.04
N MET A 246 -13.76 13.85 1.74
CA MET A 246 -14.57 13.60 0.53
C MET A 246 -15.97 14.20 0.64
N GLU A 247 -16.65 14.02 1.78
CA GLU A 247 -18.05 14.44 1.96
C GLU A 247 -18.16 15.82 2.60
N TYR A 248 -17.54 16.08 3.74
CA TYR A 248 -17.71 17.38 4.41
C TYR A 248 -17.00 18.51 3.66
N PHE A 249 -15.73 18.30 3.31
CA PHE A 249 -14.99 19.28 2.52
C PHE A 249 -15.26 19.19 1.02
N GLN A 250 -16.09 18.24 0.56
CA GLN A 250 -16.49 18.10 -0.84
C GLN A 250 -15.29 17.95 -1.80
N PHE A 251 -14.26 17.18 -1.41
CA PHE A 251 -13.13 16.89 -2.30
C PHE A 251 -13.55 16.09 -3.53
N LYS A 252 -14.65 15.32 -3.44
CA LYS A 252 -15.26 14.62 -4.57
C LYS A 252 -15.57 15.52 -5.77
N ASN A 253 -15.82 16.81 -5.55
CA ASN A 253 -16.10 17.76 -6.63
C ASN A 253 -14.89 17.99 -7.54
N TYR A 254 -13.67 17.75 -7.05
CA TYR A 254 -12.48 17.79 -7.91
C TYR A 254 -12.43 16.64 -8.93
N ALA A 255 -13.34 15.67 -8.86
CA ALA A 255 -13.47 14.65 -9.91
C ALA A 255 -14.29 15.14 -11.12
N LEU A 256 -15.02 16.25 -11.00
CA LEU A 256 -15.85 16.80 -12.07
C LEU A 256 -14.98 17.28 -13.24
N ILE A 257 -15.44 17.04 -14.46
CA ILE A 257 -14.74 17.41 -15.70
C ILE A 257 -14.99 18.88 -16.03
N GLU A 258 -14.45 19.75 -15.20
CA GLU A 258 -14.48 21.20 -15.39
C GLU A 258 -13.06 21.76 -15.39
N PRO A 259 -12.76 22.74 -16.27
CA PRO A 259 -11.50 23.47 -16.20
C PRO A 259 -11.49 24.36 -14.94
N LYS A 260 -10.31 24.55 -14.35
CA LYS A 260 -10.08 25.27 -13.09
C LYS A 260 -10.58 24.52 -11.85
N PHE A 261 -10.12 24.99 -10.69
CA PHE A 261 -10.45 24.45 -9.36
C PHE A 261 -11.57 25.23 -8.67
N THR A 262 -12.38 25.98 -9.42
CA THR A 262 -13.46 26.82 -8.89
C THR A 262 -14.62 25.98 -8.39
N ARG A 263 -15.09 26.25 -7.16
CA ARG A 263 -16.14 25.47 -6.46
C ARG A 263 -17.56 26.03 -6.59
N ASN A 264 -17.80 26.95 -7.53
CA ASN A 264 -19.06 27.69 -7.57
C ASN A 264 -20.18 26.81 -8.16
N GLY A 265 -21.27 26.65 -7.40
CA GLY A 265 -22.58 26.17 -7.87
C GLY A 265 -22.55 24.99 -8.83
N ILE A 266 -22.53 23.77 -8.30
CA ILE A 266 -22.53 22.54 -9.10
C ILE A 266 -23.86 22.42 -9.84
N ASP A 267 -23.87 22.64 -11.16
CA ASP A 267 -24.96 22.19 -12.02
C ASP A 267 -24.79 20.69 -12.29
N SER A 268 -25.47 19.87 -11.49
CA SER A 268 -25.44 18.40 -11.56
C SER A 268 -25.99 17.83 -12.87
N LEU A 269 -26.59 18.66 -13.72
CA LEU A 269 -27.19 18.25 -14.99
C LEU A 269 -26.20 18.26 -16.17
N THR A 270 -25.09 18.99 -16.09
CA THR A 270 -24.19 19.22 -17.24
C THR A 270 -22.77 18.69 -17.05
N THR A 271 -22.29 18.55 -15.81
CA THR A 271 -20.91 18.15 -15.54
C THR A 271 -20.89 16.88 -14.69
N GLN A 272 -20.57 15.75 -15.32
CA GLN A 272 -20.44 14.45 -14.65
C GLN A 272 -18.97 14.07 -14.48
N PRO A 273 -18.59 13.40 -13.39
CA PRO A 273 -17.25 12.87 -13.23
C PRO A 273 -17.06 11.61 -14.10
N THR A 274 -15.85 11.41 -14.62
CA THR A 274 -15.45 10.11 -15.19
C THR A 274 -15.10 9.11 -14.08
N LEU A 275 -15.07 7.81 -14.41
CA LEU A 275 -14.58 6.79 -13.50
C LEU A 275 -13.11 7.06 -13.14
N MET A 276 -12.31 7.44 -14.13
CA MET A 276 -10.89 7.76 -13.97
C MET A 276 -10.65 8.97 -13.08
N SER A 277 -11.36 10.07 -13.30
CA SER A 277 -11.19 11.29 -12.48
C SER A 277 -11.65 11.06 -11.04
N SER A 278 -12.71 10.28 -10.85
CA SER A 278 -13.17 9.87 -9.51
C SER A 278 -12.12 9.01 -8.81
N LEU A 279 -11.55 8.05 -9.51
CA LEU A 279 -10.48 7.20 -9.00
C LEU A 279 -9.23 8.02 -8.68
N ALA A 280 -8.82 8.92 -9.56
CA ALA A 280 -7.65 9.77 -9.38
C ALA A 280 -7.74 10.62 -8.10
N VAL A 281 -8.86 11.32 -7.89
CA VAL A 281 -9.08 12.14 -6.69
C VAL A 281 -9.13 11.28 -5.42
N THR A 282 -9.80 10.13 -5.49
CA THR A 282 -9.90 9.19 -4.37
C THR A 282 -8.53 8.64 -3.99
N MET A 283 -7.76 8.15 -4.97
CA MET A 283 -6.42 7.60 -4.77
C MET A 283 -5.44 8.66 -4.28
N PHE A 284 -5.46 9.86 -4.88
CA PHE A 284 -4.60 10.97 -4.45
C PHE A 284 -4.86 11.35 -3.00
N THR A 285 -6.14 11.52 -2.62
CA THR A 285 -6.52 11.87 -1.24
C THR A 285 -6.14 10.76 -0.27
N TYR A 286 -6.43 9.51 -0.62
CA TYR A 286 -6.10 8.36 0.22
C TYR A 286 -4.59 8.21 0.44
N LEU A 287 -3.78 8.25 -0.63
CA LEU A 287 -2.33 8.10 -0.53
C LEU A 287 -1.67 9.28 0.20
N THR A 288 -2.16 10.51 -0.02
CA THR A 288 -1.68 11.69 0.70
C THR A 288 -1.97 11.58 2.20
N LEU A 289 -3.18 11.17 2.57
CA LEU A 289 -3.53 10.93 3.97
C LEU A 289 -2.69 9.81 4.60
N ALA A 290 -2.48 8.71 3.89
CA ALA A 290 -1.67 7.60 4.36
C ALA A 290 -0.21 8.05 4.58
N LEU A 291 0.34 8.84 3.66
CA LEU A 291 1.69 9.41 3.80
C LEU A 291 1.77 10.34 5.02
N ILE A 292 0.79 11.22 5.23
CA ILE A 292 0.74 12.10 6.40
C ILE A 292 0.67 11.28 7.69
N GLN A 293 -0.14 10.22 7.75
CA GLN A 293 -0.20 9.33 8.91
C GLN A 293 1.15 8.67 9.20
N VAL A 294 1.81 8.12 8.17
CA VAL A 294 3.13 7.48 8.33
C VAL A 294 4.17 8.50 8.80
N LEU A 295 4.20 9.70 8.20
CA LEU A 295 5.12 10.76 8.60
C LEU A 295 4.85 11.22 10.04
N ALA A 296 3.60 11.40 10.44
CA ALA A 296 3.24 11.74 11.81
C ALA A 296 3.65 10.65 12.80
N GLN A 297 3.43 9.37 12.45
CA GLN A 297 3.84 8.23 13.27
C GLN A 297 5.36 8.20 13.46
N VAL A 298 6.13 8.33 12.37
CA VAL A 298 7.60 8.25 12.43
C VAL A 298 8.23 9.47 13.08
N LEU A 299 7.80 10.68 12.70
CA LEU A 299 8.44 11.92 13.15
C LEU A 299 7.99 12.37 14.53
N VAL A 300 6.75 12.07 14.92
CA VAL A 300 6.16 12.53 16.18
C VAL A 300 6.02 11.38 17.16
N VAL A 301 5.28 10.33 16.81
CA VAL A 301 4.94 9.27 17.78
C VAL A 301 6.16 8.45 18.18
N GLU A 302 6.88 7.89 17.20
CA GLU A 302 8.07 7.06 17.43
C GLU A 302 9.20 7.88 18.08
N ARG A 303 9.35 9.15 17.71
CA ARG A 303 10.46 9.98 18.20
C ARG A 303 10.21 10.65 19.55
N VAL A 304 8.95 10.95 19.89
CA VAL A 304 8.61 11.76 21.08
C VAL A 304 7.85 10.96 22.13
N ILE A 305 7.03 9.99 21.73
CA ILE A 305 6.06 9.34 22.64
C ILE A 305 6.50 7.91 22.98
N THR A 306 6.69 7.05 21.98
CA THR A 306 6.91 5.61 22.22
C THR A 306 7.64 4.97 21.06
N ASP A 307 8.74 4.28 21.34
CA ASP A 307 9.43 3.40 20.40
C ASP A 307 9.14 1.92 20.72
N PRO A 308 8.20 1.27 20.02
CA PRO A 308 7.80 -0.10 20.33
C PRO A 308 8.93 -1.11 20.12
N PHE A 309 9.86 -0.84 19.19
CA PHE A 309 10.95 -1.76 18.91
C PHE A 309 12.04 -1.70 19.99
N HIS A 310 12.41 -0.50 20.45
CA HIS A 310 13.35 -0.37 21.56
C HIS A 310 12.76 -0.91 22.86
N ASN A 311 11.49 -0.63 23.15
CA ASN A 311 10.80 -1.16 24.32
C ASN A 311 10.84 -2.70 24.37
N PHE A 312 10.71 -3.35 23.21
CA PHE A 312 10.79 -4.82 23.13
C PHE A 312 12.20 -5.36 23.35
N VAL A 313 13.23 -4.67 22.83
CA VAL A 313 14.63 -5.03 23.10
C VAL A 313 14.94 -4.90 24.60
N ASP A 314 14.47 -3.82 25.22
CA ASP A 314 14.62 -3.60 26.66
C ASP A 314 13.88 -4.69 27.46
N LEU A 315 12.64 -5.03 27.06
CA LEU A 315 11.88 -6.11 27.68
C LEU A 315 12.59 -7.47 27.57
N CYS A 316 13.20 -7.77 26.43
CA CYS A 316 14.02 -8.98 26.24
C CYS A 316 15.20 -9.00 27.22
N SER A 317 15.88 -7.86 27.41
CA SER A 317 17.03 -7.73 28.33
C SER A 317 16.65 -7.90 29.80
N ILE A 318 15.51 -7.34 30.22
CA ILE A 318 14.99 -7.46 31.60
C ILE A 318 14.51 -8.89 31.85
N SER A 319 13.86 -9.51 30.86
CA SER A 319 13.34 -10.87 30.94
C SER A 319 14.41 -11.96 30.78
N ASN A 320 15.67 -11.56 30.53
CA ASN A 320 16.81 -12.47 30.30
C ASN A 320 16.56 -13.47 29.15
N ILE A 321 15.83 -13.06 28.11
CA ILE A 321 15.48 -13.89 26.95
C ILE A 321 16.04 -13.27 25.68
N SER A 322 16.73 -14.06 24.88
CA SER A 322 17.12 -13.66 23.52
C SER A 322 16.18 -14.22 22.47
N VAL A 323 15.99 -13.49 21.38
CA VAL A 323 15.11 -13.89 20.27
C VAL A 323 15.96 -14.10 19.03
N LEU A 324 15.91 -15.30 18.47
CA LEU A 324 16.50 -15.61 17.18
C LEU A 324 15.38 -15.85 16.18
N SER A 325 15.31 -15.03 15.14
CA SER A 325 14.31 -15.16 14.09
C SER A 325 14.96 -15.45 12.76
N LEU A 326 14.77 -16.68 12.26
CA LEU A 326 15.29 -17.14 10.98
C LEU A 326 14.27 -16.85 9.89
N THR A 327 14.67 -16.00 8.94
CA THR A 327 13.83 -15.71 7.76
C THR A 327 14.14 -16.67 6.61
N HIS A 328 15.36 -17.21 6.58
CA HIS A 328 15.83 -18.22 5.64
C HIS A 328 16.80 -19.18 6.35
N SER A 329 17.15 -20.30 5.72
CA SER A 329 18.03 -21.32 6.31
C SER A 329 19.40 -20.79 6.75
N LEU A 330 19.99 -19.83 6.02
CA LEU A 330 21.30 -19.22 6.32
C LEU A 330 21.21 -17.74 6.67
N PHE A 331 20.01 -17.21 6.95
CA PHE A 331 19.86 -15.79 7.27
C PHE A 331 18.75 -15.55 8.30
N GLY A 332 19.10 -14.80 9.33
CA GLY A 332 18.20 -14.46 10.42
C GLY A 332 18.69 -13.25 11.21
N TYR A 333 17.85 -12.84 12.15
CA TYR A 333 18.10 -11.72 13.05
C TYR A 333 18.18 -12.25 14.48
N TYR A 334 19.12 -11.72 15.25
CA TYR A 334 19.30 -12.07 16.65
C TYR A 334 19.16 -10.81 17.50
N ILE A 335 18.21 -10.85 18.42
CA ILE A 335 18.04 -9.85 19.47
C ILE A 335 18.66 -10.41 20.74
N HIS A 336 19.71 -9.75 21.20
CA HIS A 336 20.38 -10.12 22.43
C HIS A 336 19.61 -9.58 23.64
N GLY A 337 19.15 -10.47 24.50
CA GLY A 337 18.44 -10.11 25.73
C GLY A 337 19.01 -10.79 26.97
N ARG A 338 20.27 -11.23 26.95
CA ARG A 338 20.91 -11.77 28.16
C ARG A 338 21.20 -10.62 29.12
N SER A 339 20.59 -10.66 30.31
CA SER A 339 20.82 -9.65 31.35
C SER A 339 22.26 -9.75 31.87
N VAL A 340 22.89 -8.60 32.14
CA VAL A 340 24.22 -8.53 32.78
C VAL A 340 24.21 -9.12 34.19
N HIS A 341 23.05 -9.13 34.84
CA HIS A 341 22.83 -9.65 36.18
C HIS A 341 22.59 -11.18 36.19
N GLY A 342 22.34 -11.79 35.02
CA GLY A 342 22.21 -13.23 34.83
C GLY A 342 20.96 -13.88 35.43
N LYS A 343 20.03 -13.08 35.98
CA LYS A 343 18.75 -13.50 36.57
C LYS A 343 17.68 -12.45 36.29
N ALA A 344 16.48 -12.88 35.90
CA ALA A 344 15.32 -12.01 35.73
C ALA A 344 14.36 -12.09 36.93
N ASP A 345 14.14 -13.29 37.51
CA ASP A 345 13.26 -13.48 38.66
C ASP A 345 13.96 -13.06 39.96
N THR A 346 13.93 -11.77 40.23
CA THR A 346 14.51 -11.16 41.43
C THR A 346 13.46 -10.43 42.26
N GLY A 347 13.69 -10.38 43.57
CA GLY A 347 12.82 -9.63 44.48
C GLY A 347 12.89 -8.12 44.20
N MET A 348 11.87 -7.36 44.62
CA MET A 348 11.81 -5.90 44.41
C MET A 348 13.07 -5.16 44.91
N ASN A 349 13.66 -5.64 46.02
CA ASN A 349 14.89 -5.07 46.58
C ASN A 349 16.11 -5.30 45.68
N GLU A 350 16.28 -6.51 45.15
CA GLU A 350 17.37 -6.86 44.24
C GLU A 350 17.24 -6.11 42.91
N MET A 351 16.00 -5.96 42.40
CA MET A 351 15.75 -5.18 41.20
C MET A 351 16.13 -3.70 41.38
N ASN A 352 15.84 -3.11 42.54
CA ASN A 352 16.28 -1.74 42.85
C ASN A 352 17.82 -1.62 42.92
N GLU A 353 18.51 -2.62 43.47
CA GLU A 353 19.98 -2.64 43.46
C GLU A 353 20.57 -2.73 42.04
N PHE A 354 19.94 -3.50 41.16
CA PHE A 354 20.35 -3.60 39.74
C PHE A 354 20.16 -2.27 39.02
N LEU A 355 19.02 -1.60 39.21
CA LEU A 355 18.75 -0.27 38.65
C LEU A 355 19.74 0.79 39.16
N GLN A 356 20.11 0.72 40.44
CA GLN A 356 21.13 1.63 40.99
C GLN A 356 22.51 1.38 40.38
N ARG A 357 22.88 0.12 40.11
CA ARG A 357 24.14 -0.23 39.45
C ARG A 357 24.18 0.22 37.99
N GLU A 358 23.06 0.17 37.28
CA GLU A 358 22.98 0.66 35.89
C GLU A 358 23.07 2.19 35.80
N ARG A 359 22.53 2.94 36.77
CA ARG A 359 22.55 4.41 36.77
C ARG A 359 23.94 5.05 36.91
N VAL A 360 24.91 4.28 37.42
CA VAL A 360 26.29 4.73 37.66
C VAL A 360 27.20 4.43 36.45
N ARG A 361 26.68 3.67 35.47
CA ARG A 361 27.31 3.46 34.16
C ARG A 361 26.80 4.48 33.15
#